data_AF-A0A9D5VQQ9-F1
#
_entry.id   AF-A0A9D5VQQ9-F1
#
_cell.length_a   1.000
_cell.length_b   1.000
_cell.length_c   1.000
_cell.angle_alpha   90.00
_cell.angle_beta   90.00
_cell.angle_gamma   90.00
#
_symmetry.space_group_name_H-M   'P 1'
#
loop_
_entity.id
_entity.type
_entity.pdbx_description
1 polymer ?
#
loop_
_entity_poly.entity_id
_entity_poly.type
_entity_poly.pdbx_seq_one_letter_code
_entity_poly.pdbx_strand_id
1 'polypeptide(L)'
;MEVFLARQPIFDKKKNVYAYELLFRAGIQNFYTPNVDGDYATSNVISNSFFIIGIDKVTQGKPAFINFTKNLILSDAPSSMPKDLVVVEILETVEPEENIINA
;
A
#
# COMPACT_ATOMS: atom_id res chain seq x y z
N MET A 1 -6.38 5.58 20.32
CA MET A 1 -5.53 4.59 19.62
C MET A 1 -4.57 5.38 18.75
N GLU A 2 -3.28 5.17 18.89
CA GLU A 2 -2.29 5.81 18.02
C GLU A 2 -2.18 5.02 16.71
N VAL A 3 -2.16 5.72 15.58
CA VAL A 3 -2.03 5.15 14.25
C VAL A 3 -0.83 5.77 13.57
N PHE A 4 0.05 4.93 13.05
CA PHE A 4 1.25 5.35 12.34
C PHE A 4 1.17 4.88 10.89
N LEU A 5 1.26 5.83 9.96
CA LEU A 5 1.22 5.61 8.53
C LEU A 5 2.16 6.62 7.88
N ALA A 6 3.06 6.16 7.02
CA ALA A 6 3.85 7.03 6.19
C ALA A 6 3.22 7.13 4.79
N ARG A 7 3.38 8.29 4.16
CA ARG A 7 3.04 8.50 2.75
C ARG A 7 4.24 9.09 2.02
N GLN A 8 4.51 8.59 0.82
CA GLN A 8 5.61 9.06 -0.02
C GLN A 8 5.06 9.59 -1.34
N PRO A 9 5.30 10.87 -1.70
CA PRO A 9 4.78 11.43 -2.94
C PRO A 9 5.49 10.83 -4.16
N ILE A 10 4.70 10.43 -5.15
CA ILE A 10 5.16 10.02 -6.47
C ILE A 10 4.90 11.19 -7.43
N PHE A 11 5.94 11.64 -8.12
CA PHE A 11 5.88 12.81 -8.99
C PHE A 11 5.77 12.43 -10.48
N ASP A 12 5.02 13.22 -11.23
CA ASP A 12 5.04 13.16 -12.69
C ASP A 12 6.31 13.83 -13.28
N LYS A 13 6.47 13.78 -14.61
CA LYS A 13 7.60 14.40 -15.32
C LYS A 13 7.68 15.93 -15.14
N LYS A 14 6.61 16.57 -14.68
CA LYS A 14 6.52 18.02 -14.40
C LYS A 14 6.68 18.34 -12.91
N LYS A 15 7.02 17.35 -12.06
CA LYS A 15 7.14 17.47 -10.60
C LYS A 15 5.81 17.78 -9.88
N ASN A 16 4.67 17.53 -10.50
CA ASN A 16 3.40 17.53 -9.78
C ASN A 16 3.23 16.20 -9.05
N VAL A 17 2.57 16.24 -7.88
CA VAL A 17 2.20 15.00 -7.19
C VAL A 17 1.15 14.27 -8.03
N TYR A 18 1.55 13.10 -8.53
CA TYR A 18 0.69 12.20 -9.27
C TYR A 18 -0.08 11.27 -8.32
N ALA A 19 0.62 10.67 -7.36
CA ALA A 19 0.10 9.65 -6.45
C ALA A 19 0.88 9.66 -5.13
N TYR A 20 0.46 8.80 -4.19
CA TYR A 20 1.19 8.53 -2.96
C TYR A 20 1.39 7.04 -2.75
N GLU A 21 2.61 6.61 -2.43
CA GLU A 21 2.84 5.28 -1.85
C GLU A 21 2.55 5.32 -0.36
N LEU A 22 1.79 4.35 0.13
CA LEU A 22 1.42 4.24 1.54
C LEU A 22 2.24 3.13 2.20
N LEU A 23 2.91 3.50 3.29
CA LEU A 23 3.91 2.65 3.94
C LEU A 23 3.55 2.42 5.40
N PHE A 24 3.62 1.15 5.80
CA PHE A 24 3.43 0.75 7.18
C PHE A 24 4.46 1.39 8.11
N ARG A 25 4.04 1.77 9.32
CA ARG A 25 4.92 2.19 10.42
C ARG A 25 4.44 1.54 11.72
N ALA A 26 5.35 0.89 12.45
CA ALA A 26 5.01 0.21 13.70
C ALA A 26 4.89 1.16 14.91
N GLY A 27 5.36 2.40 14.79
CA GLY A 27 5.40 3.35 15.90
C GLY A 27 5.90 4.73 15.47
N ILE A 28 6.17 5.57 16.46
CA ILE A 28 6.61 6.97 16.27
C ILE A 28 7.98 7.06 15.59
N GLN A 29 8.77 5.99 15.68
CA GLN A 29 10.09 5.94 15.08
C GLN A 29 9.91 5.73 13.56
N ASN A 30 10.33 6.73 12.78
CA ASN A 30 10.11 6.74 11.34
C ASN A 30 11.17 5.94 10.58
N PHE A 31 11.25 4.64 10.84
CA PHE A 31 12.12 3.71 10.12
C PHE A 31 11.38 2.42 9.74
N TYR A 32 11.90 1.71 8.76
CA TYR A 32 11.39 0.38 8.39
C TYR A 32 11.64 -0.60 9.52
N THR A 33 10.59 -1.15 10.11
CA THR A 33 10.72 -2.17 11.15
C THR A 33 11.02 -3.53 10.49
N PRO A 34 12.23 -4.10 10.70
CA PRO A 34 12.55 -5.40 10.13
C PRO A 34 11.71 -6.50 10.77
N ASN A 35 11.53 -7.62 10.06
CA ASN A 35 10.80 -8.81 10.53
C ASN A 35 9.31 -8.58 10.82
N VAL A 36 8.69 -7.57 10.22
CA VAL A 36 7.22 -7.44 10.20
C VAL A 36 6.67 -8.31 9.08
N ASP A 37 5.63 -9.07 9.38
CA ASP A 37 4.89 -9.85 8.39
C ASP A 37 4.26 -8.91 7.33
N GLY A 38 4.52 -9.20 6.05
CA GLY A 38 4.09 -8.35 4.95
C GLY A 38 2.57 -8.29 4.79
N ASP A 39 1.88 -9.41 5.01
CA ASP A 39 0.42 -9.48 4.88
C ASP A 39 -0.25 -8.63 5.97
N TYR A 40 0.27 -8.71 7.20
CA TYR A 40 -0.12 -7.84 8.30
C TYR A 40 0.15 -6.37 8.00
N ALA A 41 1.35 -6.04 7.49
CA ALA A 41 1.72 -4.67 7.16
C ALA A 41 0.75 -4.06 6.13
N THR A 42 0.49 -4.78 5.03
CA THR A 42 -0.48 -4.35 4.00
C THR A 42 -1.89 -4.20 4.56
N SER A 43 -2.36 -5.18 5.34
CA SER A 43 -3.69 -5.12 5.98
C SER A 43 -3.83 -3.91 6.91
N ASN A 44 -2.76 -3.57 7.63
CA ASN A 44 -2.72 -2.40 8.52
C ASN A 44 -2.74 -1.09 7.73
N VAL A 45 -1.97 -0.99 6.63
CA VAL A 45 -2.01 0.16 5.71
C VAL A 45 -3.42 0.36 5.16
N ILE A 46 -4.06 -0.69 4.65
CA ILE A 46 -5.44 -0.63 4.13
C ILE A 46 -6.40 -0.18 5.23
N SER A 47 -6.36 -0.83 6.40
CA SER A 47 -7.27 -0.53 7.51
C SER A 47 -7.17 0.92 7.98
N ASN A 48 -5.94 1.39 8.19
CA ASN A 48 -5.68 2.75 8.65
C ASN A 48 -6.10 3.79 7.60
N SER A 49 -5.82 3.51 6.32
CA SER A 49 -6.09 4.44 5.23
C SER A 49 -7.58 4.54 4.94
N PHE A 50 -8.31 3.42 4.87
CA PHE A 50 -9.73 3.43 4.50
C PHE A 50 -10.68 3.70 5.67
N PHE A 51 -10.43 3.10 6.84
CA PHE A 51 -11.42 3.10 7.93
C PHE A 51 -11.09 4.06 9.06
N ILE A 52 -9.81 4.35 9.33
CA ILE A 52 -9.43 5.20 10.48
C ILE A 52 -9.19 6.65 10.05
N ILE A 53 -8.28 6.87 9.09
CA ILE A 53 -7.90 8.24 8.67
C ILE A 53 -8.81 8.73 7.54
N GLY A 54 -9.09 7.87 6.56
CA GLY A 54 -9.81 8.18 5.33
C GLY A 54 -8.84 8.40 4.17
N ILE A 55 -9.02 7.63 3.10
CA ILE A 55 -8.05 7.51 2.00
C ILE A 55 -7.85 8.85 1.30
N ASP A 56 -8.92 9.63 1.11
CA ASP A 56 -8.87 10.97 0.52
C ASP A 56 -8.04 11.95 1.33
N LYS A 57 -8.05 11.84 2.67
CA LYS A 57 -7.23 12.72 3.54
C LYS A 57 -5.76 12.35 3.46
N VAL A 58 -5.46 11.04 3.43
CA VAL A 58 -4.07 10.55 3.34
C VAL A 58 -3.46 10.90 1.99
N THR A 59 -4.22 10.75 0.91
CA THR A 59 -3.73 10.88 -0.47
C THR A 59 -4.06 12.23 -1.12
N GLN A 60 -4.83 13.10 -0.45
CA GLN A 60 -5.36 14.32 -1.05
C GLN A 60 -6.13 14.06 -2.36
N GLY A 61 -6.90 12.96 -2.39
CA GLY A 61 -7.69 12.52 -3.55
C GLY A 61 -6.86 12.01 -4.73
N LYS A 62 -5.58 11.67 -4.52
CA LYS A 62 -4.70 11.06 -5.52
C LYS A 62 -4.68 9.53 -5.36
N PRO A 63 -4.26 8.76 -6.38
CA PRO A 63 -4.11 7.32 -6.24
C PRO A 63 -3.15 6.93 -5.11
N ALA A 64 -3.51 5.87 -4.38
CA ALA A 64 -2.68 5.23 -3.38
C ALA A 64 -1.99 4.00 -3.96
N PHE A 65 -0.67 3.99 -3.95
CA PHE A 65 0.13 2.81 -4.23
C PHE A 65 0.25 2.03 -2.92
N ILE A 66 -0.16 0.76 -2.95
CA ILE A 66 -0.15 -0.12 -1.78
C ILE A 66 0.60 -1.40 -2.18
N ASN A 67 1.58 -1.75 -1.36
CA ASN A 67 2.37 -2.96 -1.53
C ASN A 67 1.53 -4.21 -1.23
N PHE A 68 1.51 -5.17 -2.16
CA PHE A 68 0.89 -6.48 -2.00
C PHE A 68 1.94 -7.58 -2.08
N THR A 69 1.88 -8.50 -1.12
CA THR A 69 2.72 -9.69 -1.08
C THR A 69 2.21 -10.74 -2.06
N LYS A 70 3.06 -11.75 -2.34
CA LYS A 70 2.68 -12.94 -3.10
C LYS A 70 1.39 -13.59 -2.57
N ASN A 71 1.29 -13.75 -1.25
CA ASN A 71 0.14 -14.37 -0.60
C ASN A 71 -1.14 -13.57 -0.80
N LEU A 72 -1.07 -12.25 -0.68
CA LEU A 72 -2.23 -11.38 -0.87
C LEU A 72 -2.70 -11.34 -2.32
N ILE A 73 -1.78 -11.36 -3.28
CA ILE A 73 -2.10 -11.47 -4.71
C ILE A 73 -2.84 -12.79 -4.97
N LEU A 74 -2.27 -13.92 -4.54
CA LEU A 74 -2.87 -15.25 -4.75
C LEU A 74 -4.20 -15.47 -4.03
N SER A 75 -4.51 -14.68 -3.00
CA SER A 75 -5.79 -14.72 -2.29
C SER A 75 -6.84 -13.77 -2.88
N ASP A 76 -6.55 -13.15 -4.03
CA ASP A 76 -7.44 -12.20 -4.71
C ASP A 76 -7.79 -10.95 -3.86
N ALA A 77 -6.96 -10.64 -2.85
CA ALA A 77 -7.15 -9.47 -2.00
C ALA A 77 -7.20 -8.14 -2.79
N PRO A 78 -6.35 -7.93 -3.83
CA PRO A 78 -6.40 -6.73 -4.66
C PRO A 78 -7.77 -6.45 -5.30
N SER A 79 -8.54 -7.48 -5.66
CA SER A 79 -9.85 -7.33 -6.32
C SER A 79 -10.92 -6.71 -5.43
N SER A 80 -10.70 -6.68 -4.12
CA SER A 80 -11.57 -5.97 -3.16
C SER A 80 -11.32 -4.46 -3.09
N MET A 81 -10.24 -3.97 -3.71
CA MET A 81 -9.87 -2.56 -3.64
C MET A 81 -10.61 -1.70 -4.68
N PRO A 82 -10.94 -0.43 -4.35
CA PRO A 82 -11.51 0.48 -5.34
C PRO A 82 -10.48 0.81 -6.43
N LYS A 83 -10.73 0.33 -7.66
CA LYS A 83 -9.84 0.49 -8.81
C LYS A 83 -9.45 1.93 -9.17
N ASP A 84 -10.29 2.91 -8.80
CA ASP A 84 -10.06 4.33 -9.10
C ASP A 84 -9.19 5.01 -8.03
N LEU A 85 -8.98 4.35 -6.88
CA LEU A 85 -8.24 4.91 -5.74
C LEU A 85 -6.94 4.18 -5.46
N VAL A 86 -6.84 2.90 -5.81
CA VAL A 86 -5.70 2.05 -5.45
C VAL A 86 -4.96 1.56 -6.68
N VAL A 87 -3.64 1.68 -6.64
CA VAL A 87 -2.71 1.00 -7.53
C VAL A 87 -2.04 -0.12 -6.75
N VAL A 88 -2.12 -1.34 -7.29
CA VAL A 88 -1.52 -2.53 -6.71
C VAL A 88 -0.02 -2.52 -7.03
N GLU A 89 0.81 -2.45 -5.99
CA GLU A 89 2.26 -2.49 -6.12
C GLU A 89 2.76 -3.89 -5.77
N ILE A 90 3.34 -4.58 -6.74
CA ILE A 90 3.89 -5.92 -6.58
C ILE A 90 5.31 -5.78 -6.03
N LEU A 91 5.58 -6.42 -4.89
CA LEU A 91 6.91 -6.39 -4.27
C LEU A 91 7.97 -7.05 -5.18
N GLU A 92 9.20 -6.53 -5.14
CA GLU A 92 10.35 -7.06 -5.90
C GLU A 92 10.71 -8.52 -5.54
N THR A 93 10.25 -9.00 -4.40
CA THR A 93 10.44 -10.38 -3.93
C THR A 93 9.40 -11.36 -4.50
N VAL A 94 8.41 -10.88 -5.24
CA VAL A 94 7.42 -11.72 -5.90
C VAL A 94 7.97 -12.18 -7.24
N GLU A 95 8.31 -13.46 -7.32
CA GLU A 95 8.71 -14.09 -8.57
C GLU A 95 7.53 -14.19 -9.56
N PRO A 96 7.74 -13.95 -10.87
CA PRO A 96 6.70 -13.99 -11.90
C PRO A 96 6.35 -15.44 -12.29
N GLU A 97 5.87 -16.21 -11.32
CA GLU A 97 5.37 -17.57 -11.52
C GLU A 97 4.03 -17.56 -12.28
N GLU A 98 3.70 -18.66 -12.97
CA GLU A 98 2.50 -18.75 -13.80
C GLU A 98 1.20 -18.44 -13.03
N ASN A 99 1.10 -18.88 -11.77
CA ASN A 99 -0.04 -18.58 -10.90
C ASN A 99 -0.10 -17.10 -10.47
N ILE A 100 1.02 -16.39 -10.41
CA ILE A 100 1.06 -14.94 -10.12
C ILE A 100 0.69 -14.14 -11.36
N ILE A 101 1.18 -14.54 -12.53
CA ILE A 101 0.86 -13.87 -13.80
C ILE A 101 -0.63 -14.00 -14.13
N ASN A 102 -1.24 -15.14 -13.79
CA ASN A 102 -2.65 -15.43 -14.05
C ASN A 102 -3.60 -15.00 -12.91
N ALA A 103 -3.07 -14.42 -11.83
CA ALA A 103 -3.88 -13.95 -10.70
C ALA A 103 -4.73 -12.73 -11.07
#